data_AF-A0A261AUJ8-F1
#
_entry.id   AF-A0A261AUJ8-F1
#
_cell.length_a   1.000
_cell.length_b   1.000
_cell.length_c   1.000
_cell.angle_alpha   90.00
_cell.angle_beta   90.00
_cell.angle_gamma   90.00
#
_symmetry.space_group_name_H-M   'P 1'
#
loop_
_entity.id
_entity.type
_entity.pdbx_description
1 polymer ?
#
loop_
_entity_poly.entity_id
_entity_poly.type
_entity_poly.pdbx_seq_one_letter_code
_entity_poly.pdbx_strand_id
1 'polypeptide(L)'
;MITFCGGKSEAVEVAHFSEKNEFQKNVRFYCVFFPEGDFFNAFWAWHDLASFIIALLLFTIFWSLATWIFFNQKIYIEAIGMCALLTEATLGVPQLLRNFQRKSTQGMSIPMVLAWLAGDLAKTGYFVATGSPLQFWICAILQISIDIFILGQVFVYRKNTAAGELPYTGNNQTTTSDSSEGAIID
;
A
#
# COMPACT_ATOMS: atom_id res chain seq x y z
N MET A 1 -45.65 -3.67 -39.57
CA MET A 1 -44.20 -3.59 -39.84
C MET A 1 -44.00 -2.19 -40.41
N ILE A 2 -43.57 -1.17 -39.65
CA ILE A 2 -42.24 -0.96 -39.06
C ILE A 2 -42.37 -0.17 -37.73
N THR A 3 -41.55 -0.58 -36.75
CA THR A 3 -41.32 -0.02 -35.40
C THR A 3 -40.56 1.31 -35.41
N PHE A 4 -40.85 2.26 -34.49
CA PHE A 4 -39.92 3.22 -33.84
C PHE A 4 -40.71 3.91 -32.69
N CYS A 5 -40.53 3.62 -31.39
CA CYS A 5 -39.44 3.91 -30.45
C CYS A 5 -39.12 5.42 -30.30
N GLY A 6 -39.69 6.09 -29.30
CA GLY A 6 -39.49 7.54 -29.09
C GLY A 6 -39.92 8.11 -27.73
N GLY A 7 -39.97 7.31 -26.66
CA GLY A 7 -40.41 7.78 -25.33
C GLY A 7 -39.38 7.62 -24.20
N LYS A 8 -38.19 7.07 -24.48
CA LYS A 8 -37.19 6.72 -23.47
C LYS A 8 -35.95 7.63 -23.44
N SER A 9 -35.81 8.54 -24.41
CA SER A 9 -34.59 9.38 -24.54
C SER A 9 -34.66 10.65 -23.68
N GLU A 10 -35.81 11.32 -23.62
CA GLU A 10 -35.93 12.60 -22.88
C GLU A 10 -35.83 12.41 -21.36
N ALA A 11 -36.38 11.33 -20.80
CA ALA A 11 -36.31 11.08 -19.36
C ALA A 11 -34.88 10.78 -18.87
N VAL A 12 -34.05 10.15 -19.71
CA VAL A 12 -32.65 9.85 -19.37
C VAL A 12 -31.78 11.11 -19.48
N GLU A 13 -32.04 11.96 -20.46
CA GLU A 13 -31.32 13.22 -20.63
C GLU A 13 -31.65 14.23 -19.52
N VAL A 14 -32.91 14.30 -19.08
CA VAL A 14 -33.34 15.14 -17.94
C VAL A 14 -32.76 14.65 -16.61
N ALA A 15 -32.67 13.34 -16.38
CA ALA A 15 -32.02 12.79 -15.18
C ALA A 15 -30.51 13.07 -15.16
N HIS A 16 -29.81 12.89 -16.29
CA HIS A 16 -28.39 13.21 -16.41
C HIS A 16 -28.09 14.72 -16.32
N PHE A 17 -29.03 15.57 -16.74
CA PHE A 17 -28.91 17.02 -16.63
C PHE A 17 -29.18 17.52 -15.20
N SER A 18 -30.12 16.89 -14.48
CA SER A 18 -30.39 17.20 -13.07
C SER A 18 -29.21 16.86 -12.17
N GLU A 19 -28.60 15.68 -12.37
CA GLU A 19 -27.43 15.23 -11.59
C GLU A 19 -26.19 16.13 -11.84
N LYS A 20 -25.96 16.54 -13.10
CA LYS A 20 -24.90 17.51 -13.43
C LYS A 20 -25.13 18.88 -12.78
N ASN A 21 -26.38 19.33 -12.68
CA ASN A 21 -26.72 20.62 -12.08
C ASN A 21 -26.65 20.60 -10.55
N GLU A 22 -26.96 19.49 -9.89
CA GLU A 22 -26.77 19.32 -8.45
C GLU A 22 -25.29 19.22 -8.07
N PHE A 23 -24.50 18.50 -8.86
CA PHE A 23 -23.05 18.41 -8.69
C PHE A 23 -22.36 19.77 -8.92
N GLN A 24 -22.73 20.48 -9.98
CA GLN A 24 -22.23 21.84 -10.24
C GLN A 24 -22.68 22.84 -9.16
N LYS A 25 -23.91 22.72 -8.64
CA LYS A 25 -24.39 23.55 -7.52
C LYS A 25 -23.64 23.28 -6.24
N ASN A 26 -23.38 22.01 -5.89
CA ASN A 26 -22.58 21.66 -4.73
C ASN A 26 -21.17 22.25 -4.83
N VAL A 27 -20.47 22.06 -5.97
CA VAL A 27 -19.13 22.63 -6.19
C VAL A 27 -19.14 24.16 -6.08
N ARG A 28 -20.15 24.84 -6.63
CA ARG A 28 -20.26 26.31 -6.52
C ARG A 28 -20.61 26.78 -5.10
N PHE A 29 -21.34 25.97 -4.34
CA PHE A 29 -21.73 26.24 -2.96
C PHE A 29 -20.54 26.11 -2.00
N TYR A 30 -19.70 25.10 -2.18
CA TYR A 30 -18.46 24.94 -1.41
C TYR A 30 -17.45 26.07 -1.65
N CYS A 31 -17.41 26.65 -2.86
CA CYS A 31 -16.55 27.78 -3.18
C CYS A 31 -17.00 29.10 -2.53
N VAL A 32 -18.27 29.21 -2.12
CA VAL A 32 -18.87 30.44 -1.54
C VAL A 32 -18.90 30.41 -0.01
N PHE A 33 -18.81 29.24 0.64
CA PHE A 33 -18.97 29.08 2.10
C PHE A 33 -17.69 29.24 2.93
N PHE A 34 -16.61 29.84 2.43
CA PHE A 34 -15.41 30.09 3.23
C PHE A 34 -15.26 31.58 3.63
N PRO A 35 -16.07 32.12 4.56
CA PRO A 35 -15.71 33.33 5.26
C PRO A 35 -14.80 32.98 6.46
N GLU A 36 -13.58 33.50 6.39
CA GLU A 36 -12.69 33.96 7.46
C GLU A 36 -12.75 33.32 8.86
N GLY A 37 -11.59 32.81 9.31
CA GLY A 37 -11.19 33.02 10.71
C GLY A 37 -10.34 31.94 11.36
N ASP A 38 -10.54 30.66 11.04
CA ASP A 38 -9.96 29.55 11.83
C ASP A 38 -9.39 28.40 10.97
N PHE A 39 -8.83 28.73 9.80
CA PHE A 39 -8.24 27.74 8.89
C PHE A 39 -7.24 26.83 9.62
N PHE A 40 -6.28 27.39 10.38
CA PHE A 40 -5.21 26.58 10.98
C PHE A 40 -5.67 25.63 12.10
N ASN A 41 -6.71 25.97 12.86
CA ASN A 41 -7.26 25.11 13.91
C ASN A 41 -8.18 24.02 13.33
N ALA A 42 -8.95 24.35 12.29
CA ALA A 42 -9.82 23.41 11.58
C ALA A 42 -9.06 22.53 10.56
N PHE A 43 -7.90 22.98 10.08
CA PHE A 43 -7.07 22.28 9.11
C PHE A 43 -6.55 20.93 9.63
N TRP A 44 -6.48 20.72 10.94
CA TRP A 44 -6.02 19.43 11.49
C TRP A 44 -7.17 18.54 11.98
N ALA A 45 -8.40 19.06 12.03
CA ALA A 45 -9.60 18.35 12.51
C ALA A 45 -10.61 18.14 11.35
N TRP A 46 -10.21 17.36 10.35
CA TRP A 46 -11.02 17.10 9.15
C TRP A 46 -12.27 16.27 9.49
N HIS A 47 -13.40 16.94 9.73
CA HIS A 47 -14.70 16.29 9.90
C HIS A 47 -15.45 16.05 8.57
N ASP A 48 -14.97 16.62 7.46
CA ASP A 48 -15.59 16.54 6.13
C ASP A 48 -14.58 16.15 5.04
N LEU A 49 -14.93 15.14 4.24
CA LEU A 49 -14.12 14.62 3.15
C LEU A 49 -13.91 15.66 2.03
N ALA A 50 -14.88 16.53 1.76
CA ALA A 50 -14.81 17.53 0.69
C ALA A 50 -13.75 18.60 0.98
N SER A 51 -13.69 19.12 2.21
CA SER A 51 -12.67 20.09 2.64
C SER A 51 -11.25 19.51 2.55
N PHE A 52 -11.10 18.22 2.89
CA PHE A 52 -9.84 17.50 2.74
C PHE A 52 -9.41 17.40 1.26
N ILE A 53 -10.33 17.02 0.37
CA ILE A 53 -10.02 16.90 -1.07
C ILE A 53 -9.65 18.26 -1.67
N ILE A 54 -10.35 19.34 -1.32
CA ILE A 54 -10.04 20.68 -1.83
C ILE A 54 -8.65 21.13 -1.37
N ALA A 55 -8.31 20.93 -0.09
CA ALA A 55 -6.98 21.25 0.43
C ALA A 55 -5.87 20.43 -0.27
N LEU A 56 -6.12 19.15 -0.51
CA LEU A 56 -5.20 18.27 -1.23
C LEU A 56 -5.01 18.74 -2.67
N LEU A 57 -6.08 19.10 -3.38
CA LEU A 57 -6.01 19.62 -4.74
C LEU A 57 -5.23 20.93 -4.83
N LEU A 58 -5.45 21.87 -3.90
CA LEU A 58 -4.69 23.12 -3.84
C LEU A 58 -3.20 22.86 -3.60
N PHE A 59 -2.87 21.94 -2.69
CA PHE A 59 -1.49 21.54 -2.43
C PHE A 59 -0.85 20.87 -3.65
N THR A 60 -1.57 19.99 -4.34
CA THR A 60 -1.09 19.33 -5.57
C THR A 60 -0.88 20.34 -6.70
N ILE A 61 -1.79 21.30 -6.90
CA ILE A 61 -1.65 22.35 -7.92
C ILE A 61 -0.43 23.22 -7.60
N PHE A 62 -0.25 23.62 -6.33
CA PHE A 62 0.92 24.39 -5.91
C PHE A 62 2.24 23.65 -6.23
N TRP A 63 2.35 22.37 -5.85
CA TRP A 63 3.54 21.56 -6.11
C TRP A 63 3.75 21.28 -7.61
N SER A 64 2.67 21.15 -8.37
CA SER A 64 2.71 20.95 -9.82
C SER A 64 3.23 22.20 -10.54
N LEU A 65 2.74 23.39 -10.17
CA LEU A 65 3.23 24.67 -10.70
C LEU A 65 4.70 24.91 -10.32
N ALA A 66 5.08 24.59 -9.08
CA ALA A 66 6.47 24.66 -8.64
C ALA A 66 7.36 23.70 -9.46
N THR A 67 6.89 22.48 -9.74
CA THR A 67 7.66 21.54 -10.57
C THR A 67 7.77 22.03 -12.02
N TRP A 68 6.71 22.62 -12.57
CA TRP A 68 6.71 23.19 -13.91
C TRP A 68 7.73 24.32 -14.08
N ILE A 69 7.85 25.23 -13.10
CA ILE A 69 8.80 26.35 -13.18
C ILE A 69 10.26 25.89 -13.06
N PHE A 70 10.53 24.85 -12.26
CA PHE A 70 11.88 24.34 -12.01
C PHE A 70 12.30 23.15 -12.90
N PHE A 71 11.45 22.71 -13.82
CA PHE A 71 11.69 21.54 -14.68
C PHE A 71 12.96 21.64 -15.53
N ASN A 72 13.36 22.85 -15.93
CA ASN A 72 14.58 23.03 -16.73
C ASN A 72 15.88 22.71 -15.98
N GLN A 73 15.84 22.59 -14.65
CA GLN A 73 17.02 22.29 -13.83
C GLN A 73 17.17 20.79 -13.62
N LYS A 74 18.23 20.19 -14.19
CA LYS A 74 18.52 18.75 -14.04
C LYS A 74 18.69 18.32 -12.58
N ILE A 75 19.39 19.15 -11.80
CA ILE A 75 19.64 18.92 -10.36
C ILE A 75 18.33 18.79 -9.58
N TYR A 76 17.31 19.58 -9.93
CA TYR A 76 16.01 19.54 -9.27
C TYR A 76 15.32 18.20 -9.49
N ILE A 77 15.28 17.71 -10.74
CA ILE A 77 14.66 16.44 -11.11
C ILE A 77 15.38 15.25 -10.43
N GLU A 78 16.71 15.29 -10.37
CA GLU A 78 17.50 14.27 -9.68
C GLU A 78 17.24 14.28 -8.16
N ALA A 79 17.16 15.47 -7.55
CA ALA A 79 16.90 15.62 -6.11
C ALA A 79 15.51 15.11 -5.70
N ILE A 80 14.45 15.41 -6.46
CA ILE A 80 13.10 14.90 -6.16
C ILE A 80 13.02 13.38 -6.32
N GLY A 81 13.69 12.81 -7.33
CA GLY A 81 13.77 11.36 -7.51
C GLY A 81 14.49 10.68 -6.34
N MET A 82 15.55 11.31 -5.83
CA MET A 82 16.28 10.83 -4.67
C MET A 82 15.47 10.88 -3.39
N CYS A 83 14.73 11.96 -3.16
CA CYS A 83 13.83 12.07 -2.03
C CYS A 83 12.72 11.01 -2.09
N ALA A 84 12.20 10.73 -3.29
CA ALA A 84 11.19 9.70 -3.50
C ALA A 84 11.74 8.30 -3.15
N LEU A 85 12.92 7.93 -3.65
CA LEU A 85 13.54 6.63 -3.35
C LEU A 85 13.96 6.51 -1.88
N LEU A 86 14.40 7.60 -1.25
CA LEU A 86 14.72 7.58 0.18
C LEU A 86 13.46 7.40 1.04
N THR A 87 12.35 8.03 0.63
CA THR A 87 11.06 7.86 1.31
C THR A 87 10.60 6.40 1.21
N GLU A 88 10.73 5.78 0.03
CA GLU A 88 10.43 4.37 -0.18
C GLU A 88 11.28 3.47 0.73
N ALA A 89 12.60 3.69 0.80
CA ALA A 89 13.48 2.96 1.72
C ALA A 89 13.05 3.12 3.19
N THR A 90 12.61 4.33 3.56
CA THR A 90 12.18 4.65 4.93
C THR A 90 10.91 3.90 5.32
N LEU A 91 10.06 3.46 4.37
CA LEU A 91 8.85 2.67 4.69
C LEU A 91 9.18 1.29 5.29
N GLY A 92 10.30 0.68 4.89
CA GLY A 92 10.76 -0.61 5.44
C GLY A 92 11.40 -0.51 6.82
N VAL A 93 12.00 0.63 7.15
CA VAL A 93 12.72 0.89 8.41
C VAL A 93 11.86 0.71 9.67
N PRO A 94 10.65 1.29 9.82
CA PRO A 94 9.84 1.11 11.02
C PRO A 94 9.43 -0.35 11.22
N GLN A 95 9.23 -1.10 10.13
CA GLN A 95 8.94 -2.53 10.20
C GLN A 95 10.16 -3.32 10.68
N LEU A 96 11.36 -2.97 10.21
CA LEU A 96 12.62 -3.52 10.69
C LEU A 96 12.81 -3.29 12.20
N LEU A 97 12.62 -2.05 12.68
CA LEU A 97 12.75 -1.72 14.11
C LEU A 97 11.74 -2.50 14.97
N ARG A 98 10.49 -2.61 14.52
CA ARG A 98 9.45 -3.35 15.25
C ARG A 98 9.79 -4.84 15.37
N ASN A 99 10.31 -5.44 14.30
CA ASN A 99 10.77 -6.83 14.31
C ASN A 99 11.93 -7.04 15.30
N PHE A 100 12.91 -6.12 15.33
CA PHE A 100 14.03 -6.17 16.27
C PHE A 100 13.58 -6.07 17.73
N GLN A 101 12.60 -5.22 18.04
CA GLN A 101 12.10 -5.04 19.41
C GLN A 101 11.29 -6.25 19.89
N ARG A 102 10.43 -6.80 19.02
CA ARG A 102 9.52 -7.90 19.41
C ARG A 102 10.18 -9.28 19.40
N LYS A 103 11.31 -9.44 18.71
CA LYS A 103 12.02 -10.73 18.52
C LYS A 103 11.11 -11.90 18.06
N SER A 104 9.97 -11.56 17.49
CA SER A 104 8.95 -12.49 17.00
C SER A 104 8.28 -11.85 15.79
N THR A 105 8.19 -12.61 14.71
CA THR A 105 7.60 -12.20 13.42
C THR A 105 6.22 -12.81 13.21
N GLN A 106 5.49 -13.04 14.31
CA GLN A 106 4.13 -13.56 14.29
C GLN A 106 3.19 -12.50 13.67
N GLY A 107 2.73 -12.76 12.44
CA GLY A 107 1.86 -11.87 11.67
C GLY A 107 2.51 -11.21 10.44
N MET A 108 3.80 -11.43 10.17
CA MET A 108 4.47 -10.89 8.97
C MET A 108 4.43 -11.90 7.81
N SER A 109 3.85 -11.49 6.68
CA SER A 109 3.77 -12.32 5.46
C SER A 109 5.11 -12.37 4.72
N ILE A 110 5.79 -13.52 4.73
CA ILE A 110 7.03 -13.75 3.94
C ILE A 110 6.84 -13.49 2.44
N PRO A 111 5.79 -14.01 1.75
CA PRO A 111 5.67 -13.80 0.30
C PRO A 111 5.50 -12.32 -0.05
N MET A 112 4.94 -11.51 0.85
CA MET A 112 4.87 -10.05 0.67
C MET A 112 6.26 -9.41 0.68
N VAL A 113 7.11 -9.76 1.66
CA VAL A 113 8.49 -9.23 1.74
C VAL A 113 9.32 -9.69 0.54
N LEU A 114 9.13 -10.93 0.07
CA LEU A 114 9.77 -11.41 -1.16
C LEU A 114 9.30 -10.66 -2.41
N ALA A 115 8.02 -10.30 -2.47
CA ALA A 115 7.48 -9.48 -3.56
C ALA A 115 8.05 -8.06 -3.55
N TRP A 116 8.30 -7.48 -2.35
CA TRP A 116 9.01 -6.19 -2.21
C TRP A 116 10.42 -6.27 -2.77
N LEU A 117 11.19 -7.27 -2.33
CA LEU A 117 12.56 -7.50 -2.82
C LEU A 117 12.60 -7.71 -4.34
N ALA A 118 11.64 -8.47 -4.89
CA ALA A 118 11.53 -8.67 -6.33
C ALA A 118 11.23 -7.36 -7.08
N GLY A 119 10.38 -6.50 -6.52
CA GLY A 119 10.10 -5.15 -7.03
C GLY A 119 11.35 -4.27 -7.06
N ASP A 120 12.13 -4.27 -5.98
CA ASP A 120 13.36 -3.48 -5.87
C ASP A 120 14.46 -3.99 -6.81
N LEU A 121 14.57 -5.31 -7.00
CA LEU A 121 15.46 -5.90 -7.99
C LEU A 121 15.04 -5.54 -9.42
N ALA A 122 13.75 -5.59 -9.73
CA ALA A 122 13.24 -5.20 -11.05
C ALA A 122 13.48 -3.70 -11.33
N LYS A 123 13.25 -2.83 -10.33
CA LYS A 123 13.52 -1.39 -10.42
C LYS A 123 15.02 -1.10 -10.62
N THR A 124 15.87 -1.80 -9.88
CA THR A 124 17.33 -1.70 -10.06
C THR A 124 17.75 -2.15 -11.45
N GLY A 125 17.19 -3.26 -11.94
CA GLY A 125 17.43 -3.74 -13.32
C GLY A 125 17.02 -2.71 -14.37
N TYR A 126 15.92 -2.00 -14.15
CA TYR A 126 15.50 -0.89 -15.01
C TYR A 126 16.52 0.26 -15.01
N PHE A 127 17.03 0.66 -13.84
CA PHE A 127 18.07 1.70 -13.73
C PHE A 127 19.38 1.30 -14.41
N VAL A 128 19.75 0.02 -14.37
CA VAL A 128 20.92 -0.51 -15.09
C VAL A 128 20.70 -0.44 -16.60
N ALA A 129 19.55 -0.89 -17.09
CA ALA A 129 19.24 -0.92 -18.52
C ALA A 129 19.13 0.49 -19.14
N THR A 130 18.65 1.47 -18.37
CA THR A 130 18.49 2.87 -18.82
C THR A 130 19.73 3.73 -18.61
N GLY A 131 20.79 3.22 -17.96
CA GLY A 131 22.01 4.01 -17.69
C GLY A 131 21.75 5.19 -16.76
N SER A 132 20.91 5.00 -15.74
CA SER A 132 20.53 6.04 -14.78
C SER A 132 21.72 6.53 -13.93
N PRO A 133 21.74 7.81 -13.49
CA PRO A 133 22.86 8.38 -12.75
C PRO A 133 23.17 7.64 -11.44
N LEU A 134 24.42 7.75 -10.98
CA LEU A 134 24.98 7.04 -9.82
C LEU A 134 24.17 7.21 -8.52
N GLN A 135 23.48 8.34 -8.35
CA GLN A 135 22.68 8.61 -7.16
C GLN A 135 21.55 7.59 -6.97
N PHE A 136 20.88 7.20 -8.06
CA PHE A 136 19.79 6.22 -8.02
C PHE A 136 20.28 4.81 -7.71
N TRP A 137 21.50 4.47 -8.13
CA TRP A 137 22.13 3.18 -7.79
C TRP A 137 22.38 3.03 -6.29
N ILE A 138 22.90 4.07 -5.64
CA ILE A 138 23.19 4.05 -4.20
C ILE A 138 21.87 3.86 -3.41
N CYS A 139 20.82 4.58 -3.78
CA CYS A 139 19.50 4.41 -3.16
C CYS A 139 18.90 3.02 -3.38
N ALA A 140 19.00 2.50 -4.60
CA ALA A 140 18.46 1.18 -4.94
C ALA A 140 19.17 0.05 -4.16
N ILE A 141 20.49 0.12 -4.01
CA ILE A 141 21.26 -0.82 -3.19
C ILE A 141 20.82 -0.73 -1.72
N LEU A 142 20.61 0.48 -1.21
CA LEU A 142 20.14 0.68 0.16
C LEU A 142 18.74 0.08 0.38
N GLN A 143 17.81 0.25 -0.57
CA GLN A 143 16.47 -0.36 -0.52
C GLN A 143 16.56 -1.89 -0.44
N ILE A 144 17.29 -2.52 -1.38
CA ILE A 144 17.52 -3.96 -1.40
C ILE A 144 18.16 -4.45 -0.08
N SER A 145 19.08 -3.66 0.48
CA SER A 145 19.73 -4.02 1.75
C SER A 145 18.72 -4.10 2.90
N ILE A 146 17.79 -3.15 3.00
CA ILE A 146 16.75 -3.11 4.04
C ILE A 146 15.82 -4.32 3.91
N ASP A 147 15.40 -4.65 2.69
CA ASP A 147 14.56 -5.81 2.42
C ASP A 147 15.24 -7.13 2.80
N ILE A 148 16.54 -7.28 2.48
CA ILE A 148 17.33 -8.44 2.90
C ILE A 148 17.44 -8.51 4.42
N PHE A 149 17.65 -7.38 5.11
CA PHE A 149 17.68 -7.36 6.57
C PHE A 149 16.33 -7.81 7.17
N ILE A 150 15.21 -7.30 6.65
CA ILE A 150 13.86 -7.70 7.09
C ILE A 150 13.65 -9.20 6.86
N LEU A 151 13.97 -9.70 5.67
CA LEU A 151 13.83 -11.12 5.32
C LEU A 151 14.69 -12.01 6.23
N GLY A 152 15.93 -11.58 6.51
CA GLY A 152 16.85 -12.24 7.42
C GLY A 152 16.29 -12.34 8.85
N GLN A 153 15.74 -11.24 9.38
CA GLN A 153 15.07 -11.24 10.69
C GLN A 153 13.91 -12.24 10.72
N VAL A 154 13.07 -12.26 9.68
CA VAL A 154 11.92 -13.17 9.61
C VAL A 154 12.36 -14.64 9.55
N PHE A 155 13.42 -14.94 8.82
CA PHE A 155 13.94 -16.31 8.73
C PHE A 155 14.56 -16.77 10.06
N VAL A 156 15.34 -15.92 10.73
CA VAL A 156 15.98 -16.25 12.02
C VAL A 156 14.93 -16.48 13.12
N TYR A 157 13.95 -15.58 13.28
CA TYR A 157 12.93 -15.71 14.33
C TYR A 157 12.01 -16.92 14.13
N ARG A 158 11.71 -17.30 12.88
CA ARG A 158 10.98 -18.54 12.59
C ARG A 158 11.80 -19.79 12.90
N LYS A 159 13.09 -19.82 12.55
CA LYS A 159 13.97 -20.96 12.88
C LYS A 159 14.12 -21.15 14.38
N ASN A 160 14.24 -20.06 15.14
CA ASN A 160 14.33 -20.12 16.61
C ASN A 160 13.03 -20.61 17.25
N THR A 161 11.87 -20.31 16.66
CA THR A 161 10.58 -20.85 17.12
C THR A 161 10.46 -22.35 16.82
N ALA A 162 10.81 -22.77 15.59
CA ALA A 162 10.76 -24.17 15.18
C ALA A 162 11.78 -25.07 15.91
N ALA A 163 12.93 -24.54 16.33
CA ALA A 163 13.93 -25.28 17.10
C ALA A 163 13.56 -25.45 18.58
N GLY A 164 12.60 -24.66 19.09
CA GLY A 164 12.05 -24.79 20.44
C GLY A 164 10.96 -25.86 20.57
N GLU A 165 10.28 -26.19 19.46
CA GLU A 165 9.35 -27.32 19.38
C GLU A 165 10.11 -28.61 19.02
N LEU A 166 10.68 -29.26 20.04
CA LEU A 166 10.98 -30.69 19.96
C LEU A 166 9.69 -31.47 19.61
N PRO A 167 9.79 -32.63 18.93
CA PRO A 167 8.64 -33.27 18.29
C PRO A 167 7.61 -33.66 19.35
N TYR A 168 6.36 -33.23 19.16
CA TYR A 168 5.24 -33.91 19.81
C TYR A 168 5.17 -35.33 19.24
N THR A 169 5.66 -36.28 20.03
CA THR A 169 5.42 -37.70 19.81
C THR A 169 3.91 -37.92 19.81
N GLY A 170 3.34 -38.21 18.64
CA GLY A 170 1.96 -38.63 18.51
C GLY A 170 1.81 -40.05 19.05
N ASN A 171 1.58 -40.17 20.35
CA ASN A 171 1.29 -41.44 21.01
C ASN A 171 -0.17 -41.82 20.74
N ASN A 172 -0.45 -42.48 19.62
CA ASN A 172 -1.73 -43.17 19.46
C ASN A 172 -1.61 -44.57 20.07
N GLN A 173 -1.66 -44.63 21.40
CA GLN A 173 -1.95 -45.85 22.14
C GLN A 173 -3.41 -45.78 22.61
N THR A 174 -4.33 -46.10 21.71
CA THR A 174 -5.69 -46.52 22.09
C THR A 174 -5.69 -48.04 22.12
N THR A 175 -5.16 -48.59 23.21
CA THR A 175 -5.54 -49.91 23.71
C THR A 175 -6.98 -49.80 24.24
N THR A 176 -7.96 -50.05 23.37
CA THR A 176 -9.21 -50.69 23.78
C THR A 176 -8.95 -52.17 23.50
N SER A 177 -8.33 -52.89 24.44
CA SER A 177 -9.04 -53.84 25.30
C SER A 177 -10.01 -54.69 24.49
N ASP A 178 -9.49 -55.85 24.08
CA ASP A 178 -10.14 -57.14 23.84
C ASP A 178 -11.65 -57.23 24.02
N SER A 179 -12.33 -57.80 23.03
CA SER A 179 -13.03 -59.10 23.14
C SER A 179 -14.05 -59.24 22.01
N SER A 180 -13.69 -59.93 20.93
CA SER A 180 -14.65 -60.63 20.05
C SER A 180 -13.88 -61.63 19.19
N GLU A 181 -13.54 -62.77 19.79
CA GLU A 181 -13.24 -64.00 19.06
C GLU A 181 -14.20 -65.07 19.58
N GLY A 182 -14.96 -65.70 18.67
CA GLY A 182 -15.85 -66.82 19.03
C GLY A 182 -17.15 -66.90 18.24
N ALA A 183 -17.04 -67.12 16.92
CA ALA A 183 -18.14 -67.69 16.14
C ALA A 183 -17.60 -68.89 15.34
N ILE A 184 -18.00 -70.10 15.76
CA ILE A 184 -18.16 -71.33 14.95
C ILE A 184 -16.80 -71.95 14.48
N ILE A 185 -16.38 -73.18 14.78
CA ILE A 185 -16.91 -74.54 14.47
C ILE A 185 -16.01 -75.60 15.16
N ASP A 186 -16.63 -76.72 15.57
CA ASP A 186 -16.11 -78.05 16.02
C ASP A 186 -15.24 -78.17 17.29
#